data_AF-A0A661UNS6-F1
#
_entry.id   AF-A0A661UNS6-F1
#
_cell.length_a   1.000
_cell.length_b   1.000
_cell.length_c   1.000
_cell.angle_alpha   90.00
_cell.angle_beta   90.00
_cell.angle_gamma   90.00
#
_symmetry.space_group_name_H-M   'P 1'
#
loop_
_entity.id
_entity.type
_entity.pdbx_description
1 polymer ?
#
loop_
_entity_poly.entity_id
_entity_poly.type
_entity_poly.pdbx_seq_one_letter_code
_entity_poly.pdbx_strand_id
1 'polypeptide(L)'
;MIKPIRVISFLILISFILQISAQEIQFGDNKKEPLTDGPYIFWKESEAVVKYILEDNLVNKSFNLADDETMVFSLDGLEGEFEISRKEKLPEPYIFSNVTKIFALSDVHGQFD
;
A
#
# COMPACT_ATOMS: atom_id res chain seq x y z
N MET A 1 55.80 9.44 34.89
CA MET A 1 55.64 10.77 34.24
C MET A 1 54.97 10.55 32.89
N ILE A 2 53.67 10.86 32.76
CA ILE A 2 52.94 10.68 31.50
C ILE A 2 53.36 11.80 30.55
N LYS A 3 53.83 11.46 29.35
CA LYS A 3 54.24 12.48 28.36
C LYS A 3 53.01 13.29 27.93
N PRO A 4 53.07 14.63 27.91
CA PRO A 4 51.91 15.49 27.63
C PRO A 4 51.23 15.18 26.29
N ILE A 5 52.01 14.69 25.32
CA ILE A 5 51.52 14.27 24.01
C ILE A 5 50.50 13.13 24.08
N ARG A 6 50.64 12.20 25.04
CA ARG A 6 49.70 11.08 25.20
C ARG A 6 48.35 11.53 25.78
N VAL A 7 48.37 12.57 26.60
CA VAL A 7 47.14 13.16 27.18
C VAL A 7 46.36 13.90 26.11
N ILE A 8 47.05 14.65 25.24
CA ILE A 8 46.43 15.39 24.13
C ILE A 8 45.81 14.43 23.13
N SER A 9 46.53 13.38 22.72
CA SER A 9 45.98 12.37 21.79
C SER A 9 44.74 11.66 22.36
N PHE A 10 44.72 11.41 23.67
CA PHE A 10 43.57 10.78 24.33
C PHE A 10 42.34 11.70 24.37
N LEU A 11 42.54 13.00 24.63
CA LEU A 11 41.46 13.99 24.60
C LEU A 11 40.88 14.18 23.20
N ILE A 12 41.72 14.16 22.15
CA ILE A 12 41.27 14.23 20.76
C ILE A 12 40.43 12.99 20.41
N LEU A 13 40.88 11.80 20.82
CA LEU A 13 40.14 10.56 20.60
C LEU A 13 38.77 10.56 21.29
N ILE A 14 38.70 11.01 22.54
CA ILE A 14 37.44 11.15 23.28
C ILE A 14 36.50 12.15 22.58
N SER A 15 37.03 13.30 22.14
CA SER A 15 36.24 14.28 21.39
C SER A 15 35.66 13.69 20.11
N PHE A 16 36.43 12.86 19.40
CA PHE A 16 35.99 12.21 18.18
C PHE A 16 34.89 11.16 18.44
N ILE A 17 35.03 10.37 19.51
CA ILE A 17 34.01 9.40 19.93
C ILE A 17 32.72 10.13 20.35
N LEU A 18 32.83 11.21 21.12
CA LEU A 18 31.67 12.02 21.52
C LEU A 18 30.97 12.67 20.32
N GLN A 19 31.70 13.07 19.29
CA GLN A 19 31.11 13.59 18.04
C GLN A 19 30.36 12.51 17.26
N ILE A 20 30.86 11.27 17.20
CA ILE A 20 30.16 10.14 16.58
C ILE A 20 28.88 9.81 17.36
N SER A 21 28.94 9.78 18.70
CA SER A 21 27.77 9.51 19.53
C SER A 21 26.72 10.63 19.52
N ALA A 22 27.12 11.88 19.32
CA ALA A 22 26.20 13.01 19.17
C ALA A 22 25.52 13.07 17.78
N GLN A 23 26.02 12.29 16.81
CA GLN A 23 25.47 12.20 15.47
C GLN A 23 24.38 11.12 15.33
N GLU A 24 24.01 10.44 16.42
CA GLU A 24 22.67 9.88 16.60
C GLU A 24 21.70 11.05 16.83
N ILE A 25 21.55 11.86 15.78
CA ILE A 25 20.48 12.83 15.62
C ILE A 25 19.19 12.04 15.80
N GLN A 26 18.36 12.47 16.74
CA GLN A 26 16.96 12.09 16.85
C GLN A 26 16.25 12.44 15.54
N PHE A 27 16.36 11.56 14.55
CA PHE A 27 15.26 11.35 13.64
C PHE A 27 14.16 10.84 14.54
N GLY A 28 13.16 11.69 14.83
CA GLY A 28 11.97 11.23 15.52
C GLY A 28 11.53 9.93 14.84
N ASP A 29 11.19 8.93 15.65
CA ASP A 29 10.57 7.68 15.23
C ASP A 29 9.23 8.01 14.54
N ASN A 30 9.29 8.60 13.35
CA ASN A 30 8.20 8.59 12.39
C ASN A 30 8.25 7.20 11.76
N LYS A 31 7.97 6.17 12.56
CA LYS A 31 7.59 4.86 12.04
C LYS A 31 6.31 5.11 11.28
N LYS A 32 6.45 5.37 9.98
CA LYS A 32 5.34 5.45 9.06
C LYS A 32 4.58 4.14 9.20
N GLU A 33 3.28 4.21 9.46
CA GLU A 33 2.46 3.01 9.44
C GLU A 33 2.61 2.37 8.06
N PRO A 34 2.82 1.05 8.01
CA PRO A 34 3.08 0.38 6.74
C PRO A 34 1.83 0.45 5.87
N LEU A 35 2.01 0.74 4.59
CA LEU A 35 0.89 0.94 3.66
C LEU A 35 0.23 -0.39 3.31
N THR A 36 -1.09 -0.45 3.40
CA THR A 36 -1.90 -1.53 2.81
C THR A 36 -2.93 -0.90 1.89
N ASP A 37 -2.95 -1.32 0.62
CA ASP A 37 -3.72 -0.64 -0.43
C ASP A 37 -3.99 -1.57 -1.64
N GLY A 38 -5.07 -1.30 -2.37
CA GLY A 38 -5.51 -2.06 -3.54
C GLY A 38 -6.90 -2.71 -3.37
N PRO A 39 -7.24 -3.71 -4.20
CA PRO A 39 -6.45 -4.27 -5.28
C PRO A 39 -6.42 -3.44 -6.57
N TYR A 40 -5.31 -3.56 -7.29
CA TYR A 40 -5.12 -3.09 -8.66
C TYR A 40 -5.22 -4.29 -9.61
N ILE A 41 -6.10 -4.23 -10.60
CA ILE A 41 -6.45 -5.37 -11.45
C ILE A 41 -6.06 -5.10 -12.89
N PHE A 42 -5.30 -6.02 -13.49
CA PHE A 42 -4.85 -5.94 -14.87
C PHE A 42 -5.32 -7.18 -15.63
N TRP A 43 -5.86 -6.98 -16.83
CA TRP A 43 -6.30 -8.07 -17.69
C TRP A 43 -5.34 -8.30 -18.84
N LYS A 44 -5.03 -9.57 -19.10
CA LYS A 44 -4.31 -10.03 -20.27
C LYS A 44 -4.97 -11.31 -20.78
N GLU A 45 -5.73 -11.21 -21.86
CA GLU A 45 -6.48 -12.34 -22.42
C GLU A 45 -7.39 -12.98 -21.35
N SER A 46 -7.17 -14.24 -20.98
CA SER A 46 -7.90 -14.96 -19.92
C SER A 46 -7.31 -14.81 -18.52
N GLU A 47 -6.20 -14.10 -18.37
CA GLU A 47 -5.52 -13.92 -17.08
C GLU A 47 -5.88 -12.56 -16.47
N ALA A 48 -6.38 -12.59 -15.22
CA ALA A 48 -6.43 -11.44 -14.33
C ALA A 48 -5.22 -11.46 -13.40
N VAL A 49 -4.40 -10.42 -13.47
CA VAL A 49 -3.31 -10.16 -12.53
C VAL A 49 -3.78 -9.15 -11.50
N VAL A 50 -3.92 -9.61 -10.26
CA VAL A 50 -4.31 -8.82 -9.11
C VAL A 50 -3.05 -8.44 -8.31
N LYS A 51 -2.83 -7.15 -8.14
CA LYS A 51 -1.71 -6.60 -7.37
C LYS A 51 -2.24 -5.80 -6.19
N TYR A 52 -1.64 -5.94 -5.02
CA TYR A 52 -1.98 -5.12 -3.87
C TYR A 52 -0.76 -4.92 -2.98
N ILE A 53 -0.78 -3.87 -2.18
CA ILE A 53 0.25 -3.56 -1.21
C ILE A 53 -0.24 -4.09 0.12
N LEU A 54 0.57 -4.91 0.78
CA LEU A 54 0.32 -5.44 2.12
C LEU A 54 1.51 -5.08 3.00
N GLU A 55 1.31 -4.17 3.94
CA GLU A 55 2.35 -3.68 4.84
C GLU A 55 3.65 -3.28 4.10
N ASP A 56 3.54 -2.37 3.13
CA ASP A 56 4.61 -1.91 2.22
C ASP A 56 5.18 -2.98 1.25
N ASN A 57 4.66 -4.20 1.26
CA ASN A 57 5.09 -5.27 0.35
C ASN A 57 4.13 -5.43 -0.82
N LEU A 58 4.66 -5.48 -2.04
CA LEU A 58 3.86 -5.78 -3.23
C LEU A 58 3.55 -7.28 -3.31
N VAL A 59 2.26 -7.61 -3.24
CA VAL A 59 1.74 -8.96 -3.42
C VAL A 59 1.10 -9.08 -4.80
N ASN A 60 1.33 -10.21 -5.47
CA ASN A 60 0.74 -10.52 -6.77
C ASN A 60 -0.03 -11.85 -6.68
N LYS A 61 -1.27 -11.86 -7.17
CA LYS A 61 -2.08 -13.07 -7.39
C LYS A 61 -2.55 -13.08 -8.84
N SER A 62 -2.49 -14.23 -9.50
CA SER A 62 -3.01 -14.41 -10.87
C SER A 62 -4.18 -15.38 -10.85
N PHE A 63 -5.22 -15.06 -11.60
CA PHE A 63 -6.38 -15.90 -11.78
C PHE A 63 -6.60 -16.13 -13.28
N ASN A 64 -6.80 -17.38 -13.68
CA ASN A 64 -7.22 -17.70 -15.05
C ASN A 64 -8.72 -17.90 -15.06
N LEU A 65 -9.41 -17.09 -15.85
CA LEU A 65 -10.87 -17.13 -16.00
C LEU A 65 -11.22 -17.46 -17.45
N ALA A 66 -12.10 -18.45 -17.61
CA ALA A 66 -12.74 -18.71 -18.88
C ALA A 66 -13.60 -17.51 -19.33
N ASP A 67 -13.97 -17.50 -20.60
CA ASP A 67 -14.93 -16.50 -21.10
C ASP A 67 -16.26 -16.64 -20.34
N ASP A 68 -16.89 -15.50 -20.03
CA ASP A 68 -18.12 -15.40 -19.23
C ASP A 68 -18.07 -15.91 -17.78
N GLU A 69 -16.87 -16.10 -17.23
CA GLU A 69 -16.69 -16.47 -15.83
C GLU A 69 -16.66 -15.26 -14.89
N THR A 70 -17.18 -15.46 -13.68
CA THR A 70 -17.07 -14.54 -12.54
C THR A 70 -16.44 -15.30 -11.37
N MET A 71 -15.50 -14.65 -10.70
CA MET A 71 -14.82 -15.18 -9.52
C MET A 71 -14.90 -14.19 -8.37
N VAL A 72 -15.18 -14.72 -7.17
CA VAL A 72 -15.14 -14.00 -5.91
C VAL A 72 -13.94 -14.50 -5.09
N PHE A 73 -13.19 -13.59 -4.49
CA PHE A 73 -12.00 -13.91 -3.70
C PHE A 73 -11.76 -12.88 -2.59
N SER A 74 -10.95 -13.26 -1.61
CA SER A 74 -10.50 -12.39 -0.53
C SER A 74 -8.99 -12.15 -0.62
N LEU A 75 -8.54 -11.00 -0.13
CA LEU A 75 -7.13 -10.62 -0.08
C LEU A 75 -6.72 -10.35 1.36
N ASP A 76 -5.56 -10.85 1.74
CA ASP A 76 -5.03 -10.68 3.10
C ASP A 76 -4.78 -9.19 3.37
N GLY A 77 -5.25 -8.70 4.51
CA GLY A 77 -5.10 -7.29 4.92
C GLY A 77 -6.03 -6.28 4.25
N LEU A 78 -6.90 -6.70 3.32
CA LEU A 78 -7.94 -5.85 2.73
C LEU A 78 -9.32 -6.33 3.18
N GLU A 79 -10.18 -5.38 3.54
CA GLU A 79 -11.54 -5.69 3.98
C GLU A 79 -12.46 -5.99 2.78
N GLY A 80 -13.31 -7.01 2.95
CA GLY A 80 -14.35 -7.36 1.99
C GLY A 80 -14.00 -8.50 1.04
N GLU A 81 -14.98 -8.84 0.20
CA GLU A 81 -14.83 -9.77 -0.90
C GLU A 81 -14.73 -8.99 -2.21
N PHE A 82 -13.83 -9.42 -3.09
CA PHE A 82 -13.62 -8.81 -4.39
C PHE A 82 -14.19 -9.72 -5.46
N GLU A 83 -14.85 -9.12 -6.46
CA GLU A 83 -15.38 -9.81 -7.61
C GLU A 83 -14.65 -9.36 -8.88
N ILE A 84 -14.18 -10.32 -9.67
CA ILE A 84 -13.71 -10.10 -11.03
C ILE A 84 -14.58 -10.88 -12.00
N SER A 85 -14.91 -10.29 -13.14
CA SER A 85 -15.73 -10.92 -14.16
C SER A 85 -15.17 -10.64 -15.55
N ARG A 86 -15.14 -11.68 -16.41
CA ARG A 86 -14.88 -11.54 -17.86
C ARG A 86 -16.17 -11.41 -18.67
N LYS A 87 -17.33 -11.43 -18.02
CA LYS A 87 -18.60 -11.24 -18.69
C LYS A 87 -18.67 -9.85 -19.28
N GLU A 88 -18.94 -9.75 -20.57
CA GLU A 88 -19.10 -8.47 -21.25
C GLU A 88 -20.30 -7.72 -20.64
N LYS A 89 -20.02 -6.63 -19.92
CA LYS A 89 -21.08 -5.72 -19.46
C LYS A 89 -21.47 -4.83 -20.62
N LEU A 90 -22.64 -5.09 -21.19
CA LEU A 90 -23.28 -4.13 -22.08
C LEU A 90 -23.46 -2.79 -21.36
N PRO A 91 -23.28 -1.67 -22.05
CA PRO A 91 -23.50 -0.35 -21.45
C PRO A 91 -24.94 -0.25 -20.93
N GLU A 92 -25.08 0.25 -19.71
CA GLU A 92 -26.39 0.52 -19.14
C GLU A 92 -27.13 1.61 -19.92
N PRO A 93 -28.47 1.57 -19.98
CA PRO A 93 -29.25 2.59 -20.67
C PRO A 93 -29.14 3.95 -19.97
N TYR A 94 -29.09 5.02 -20.76
CA TYR A 94 -29.01 6.40 -20.23
C TYR A 94 -30.34 6.94 -19.69
N ILE A 95 -31.47 6.30 -20.01
CA ILE A 95 -32.80 6.74 -19.61
C ILE A 95 -33.54 5.55 -18.99
N PHE A 96 -34.02 5.75 -17.77
CA PHE A 96 -34.80 4.77 -17.03
C PHE A 96 -36.27 5.22 -16.96
N SER A 97 -37.20 4.32 -17.27
CA SER A 97 -38.64 4.51 -17.10
C SER A 97 -39.16 3.71 -15.90
N ASN A 98 -40.28 4.15 -15.30
CA ASN A 98 -40.97 3.44 -14.21
C ASN A 98 -40.16 3.24 -12.92
N VAL A 99 -39.24 4.15 -12.60
CA VAL A 99 -38.47 4.11 -11.34
C VAL A 99 -39.36 4.56 -10.17
N THR A 100 -39.49 3.72 -9.14
CA THR A 100 -40.36 4.00 -7.98
C THR A 100 -39.63 4.67 -6.81
N LYS A 101 -38.30 4.50 -6.72
CA LYS A 101 -37.43 5.07 -5.68
C LYS A 101 -36.04 5.31 -6.25
N ILE A 102 -35.41 6.41 -5.83
CA ILE A 102 -34.05 6.79 -6.22
C ILE A 102 -33.28 7.20 -4.96
N PHE A 103 -32.03 6.78 -4.86
CA PHE A 103 -31.03 7.30 -3.91
C PHE A 103 -29.85 7.83 -4.72
N ALA A 104 -29.37 9.03 -4.37
CA ALA A 104 -28.28 9.70 -5.07
C ALA A 104 -27.26 10.23 -4.05
N LEU A 105 -25.98 10.04 -4.35
CA LEU A 105 -24.84 10.50 -3.56
C LEU A 105 -23.75 11.00 -4.53
N SER A 106 -22.99 12.00 -4.12
CA SER A 106 -21.83 12.55 -4.86
C SER A 106 -20.70 12.83 -3.89
N ASP A 107 -19.50 13.08 -4.42
CA ASP A 107 -18.36 13.66 -3.71
C ASP A 107 -17.88 12.84 -2.51
N VAL A 108 -17.84 11.51 -2.66
CA VAL A 108 -17.33 10.58 -1.62
C VAL A 108 -15.84 10.79 -1.37
N HIS A 109 -15.05 11.23 -2.36
CA HIS A 109 -13.64 11.60 -2.23
C HIS A 109 -12.73 10.59 -1.49
N GLY A 110 -13.03 9.29 -1.57
CA GLY A 110 -12.25 8.25 -0.90
C GLY A 110 -12.45 8.18 0.62
N GLN A 111 -13.51 8.81 1.15
CA GLN A 111 -13.89 8.75 2.56
C GLN A 111 -14.82 7.55 2.78
N PHE A 112 -14.23 6.38 2.96
CA PHE A 112 -14.97 5.12 3.06
C PHE A 112 -15.54 4.84 4.47
N ASP A 113 -14.93 5.41 5.52
CA ASP A 113 -15.23 5.15 6.93
C ASP A 113 -16.72 5.29 7.34
#